data_AF-A0A345CVJ5-F1
#
_entry.id   AF-A0A345CVJ5-F1
#
_cell.length_a   1.000
_cell.length_b   1.000
_cell.length_c   1.000
_cell.angle_alpha   90.00
_cell.angle_beta   90.00
_cell.angle_gamma   90.00
#
_symmetry.space_group_name_H-M   'P 1'
#
loop_
_entity.id
_entity.type
_entity.pdbx_description
1 polymer ?
#
loop_
_entity_poly.entity_id
_entity_poly.type
_entity_poly.pdbx_seq_one_letter_code
_entity_poly.pdbx_strand_id
1 'polypeptide(L)'
;MLTPAQRHFQKVMAERRGQADEESDIQRTAHEQILHRLRMDLSRLSGVQSEETKAEMKKSMLPEYEGWIEGTLDGDSGRQDEVITRLMVWAIDCRDYALALRLGRYVVRHGLTLPDNFNRTAATFLTEEMSKPLLTLAAADADADLSSGIAVLDEVAEIVADSDMPDVVRAKLCKTRALARRSATDITTKAEALALFREALTRNPNAGVKKEIATLARDVKKLSADGGTGESDAASTDKTDGAAEPVTEKTTAASAAGKATARKTTTRAATGKAATRKPASQKKN
;
A
#
# COMPACT_ATOMS: atom_id res chain seq x y z
N MET A 1 25.33 -16.87 -9.50
CA MET A 1 25.28 -15.74 -10.44
C MET A 1 25.30 -16.27 -11.86
N LEU A 2 24.46 -15.71 -12.74
CA LEU A 2 24.41 -16.06 -14.17
C LEU A 2 25.66 -15.55 -14.90
N THR A 3 26.05 -16.23 -15.96
CA THR A 3 27.08 -15.69 -16.86
C THR A 3 26.51 -14.53 -17.69
N PRO A 4 27.35 -13.60 -18.19
CA PRO A 4 26.88 -12.49 -19.03
C PRO A 4 26.06 -12.96 -20.25
N ALA A 5 26.46 -14.08 -20.86
CA ALA A 5 25.75 -14.68 -21.98
C ALA A 5 24.36 -15.19 -21.59
N GLN A 6 24.23 -15.85 -20.43
CA GLN A 6 22.94 -16.32 -19.92
C GLN A 6 22.01 -15.15 -19.60
N ARG A 7 22.52 -14.10 -18.97
CA ARG A 7 21.74 -12.88 -18.67
C ARG A 7 21.25 -12.23 -19.97
N HIS A 8 22.14 -12.06 -20.95
CA HIS A 8 21.77 -11.49 -22.24
C HIS A 8 20.73 -12.35 -22.98
N PHE A 9 20.90 -13.67 -22.98
CA PHE A 9 19.93 -14.58 -23.57
C PHE A 9 18.55 -14.45 -22.91
N GLN A 10 18.49 -14.46 -21.58
CA GLN A 10 17.23 -14.26 -20.85
C GLN A 10 16.58 -12.92 -21.19
N LYS A 11 17.37 -11.84 -21.25
CA LYS A 11 16.91 -10.51 -21.63
C LYS A 11 16.27 -10.49 -23.01
N VAL A 12 16.98 -10.98 -24.03
CA VAL A 12 16.48 -11.00 -25.41
C VAL A 12 15.22 -11.85 -25.54
N MET A 13 15.15 -13.00 -24.84
CA MET A 13 13.97 -13.87 -24.92
C MET A 13 12.74 -13.24 -24.25
N ALA A 14 12.91 -12.61 -23.08
CA ALA A 14 11.85 -11.92 -22.37
C ALA A 14 11.32 -10.71 -23.15
N GLU A 15 12.21 -9.91 -23.75
CA GLU A 15 11.86 -8.76 -24.59
C GLU A 15 11.03 -9.19 -25.80
N ARG A 16 11.53 -10.18 -26.56
CA ARG A 16 10.85 -10.63 -27.78
C ARG A 16 9.51 -11.30 -27.49
N ARG A 17 9.37 -11.97 -26.34
CA ARG A 17 8.08 -12.57 -25.91
C ARG A 17 6.99 -11.51 -25.83
N GLY A 18 7.34 -10.28 -25.47
CA GLY A 18 6.41 -9.16 -25.43
C GLY A 18 5.97 -8.65 -26.80
N GLN A 19 6.83 -8.76 -27.82
CA GLN A 19 6.63 -8.12 -29.13
C GLN A 19 5.83 -8.95 -30.13
N ALA A 20 5.84 -10.28 -29.98
CA ALA A 20 5.17 -11.18 -30.91
C ALA A 20 3.76 -11.54 -30.43
N ASP A 21 2.78 -11.52 -31.34
CA ASP A 21 1.44 -12.04 -31.07
C ASP A 21 1.50 -13.55 -30.76
N GLU A 22 2.30 -14.29 -31.54
CA GLU A 22 2.58 -15.71 -31.37
C GLU A 22 3.99 -15.95 -30.80
N GLU A 23 4.08 -16.70 -29.71
CA GLU A 23 5.34 -17.03 -29.06
C GLU A 23 6.02 -18.20 -29.79
N SER A 24 7.22 -17.95 -30.32
CA SER A 24 8.07 -18.98 -30.94
C SER A 24 8.46 -20.06 -29.93
N ASP A 25 8.76 -21.27 -30.42
CA ASP A 25 9.11 -22.40 -29.54
C ASP A 25 10.33 -22.12 -28.65
N ILE A 26 11.29 -21.32 -29.14
CA ILE A 26 12.47 -20.91 -28.38
C ILE A 26 12.07 -19.97 -27.23
N GLN A 27 11.19 -19.00 -27.47
CA GLN A 27 10.69 -18.09 -26.44
C GLN A 27 9.88 -18.84 -25.38
N ARG A 28 8.99 -19.75 -25.81
CA ARG A 28 8.20 -20.59 -24.91
C ARG A 28 9.11 -21.44 -24.02
N THR A 29 10.13 -22.06 -24.61
CA THR A 29 11.13 -22.85 -23.86
C THR A 29 11.88 -21.97 -22.84
N ALA A 30 12.29 -20.76 -23.21
CA ALA A 30 12.97 -19.84 -22.29
C ALA A 30 12.07 -19.41 -21.13
N HIS A 31 10.79 -19.14 -21.42
CA HIS A 31 9.78 -18.82 -20.41
C HIS A 31 9.53 -20.01 -19.45
N GLU A 32 9.42 -21.23 -19.98
CA GLU A 32 9.27 -22.44 -19.18
C GLU A 32 10.48 -22.69 -18.27
N GLN A 33 11.70 -22.40 -18.74
CA GLN A 33 12.91 -22.50 -17.94
C GLN A 33 12.91 -21.54 -16.75
N ILE A 34 12.53 -20.28 -16.96
CA ILE A 34 12.48 -19.30 -15.86
C ILE A 34 11.35 -19.63 -14.87
N LEU A 35 10.20 -20.12 -15.35
CA LEU A 35 9.12 -20.60 -14.50
C LEU A 35 9.54 -21.84 -13.70
N HIS A 36 10.26 -22.78 -14.31
CA HIS A 36 10.78 -23.94 -13.62
C HIS A 36 11.73 -23.54 -12.49
N ARG A 37 12.65 -22.61 -12.75
CA ARG A 37 13.53 -22.03 -11.72
C ARG A 37 12.72 -21.40 -10.59
N LEU A 38 11.72 -20.58 -10.92
CA LEU A 38 10.86 -19.97 -9.90
C LEU A 38 10.17 -21.02 -9.02
N ARG A 39 9.68 -22.11 -9.59
CA ARG A 39 9.07 -23.21 -8.81
C ARG A 39 10.07 -23.89 -7.87
N MET A 40 11.31 -24.09 -8.32
CA MET A 40 12.36 -24.64 -7.45
C MET A 40 12.66 -23.71 -6.27
N ASP A 41 12.77 -22.41 -6.53
CA ASP A 41 13.04 -21.43 -5.47
C ASP A 41 11.87 -21.28 -4.50
N LEU A 42 10.62 -21.31 -5.00
CA LEU A 42 9.44 -21.38 -4.15
C LEU A 42 9.43 -22.63 -3.27
N SER A 43 9.82 -23.79 -3.80
CA SER A 43 9.96 -25.00 -3.01
C SER A 43 11.01 -24.85 -1.91
N ARG A 44 12.16 -24.23 -2.20
CA ARG A 44 13.19 -23.93 -1.19
C ARG A 44 12.67 -23.01 -0.09
N LEU A 45 11.97 -21.95 -0.47
CA LEU A 45 11.40 -20.98 0.48
C LEU A 45 10.31 -21.61 1.36
N SER A 46 9.55 -22.57 0.84
CA SER A 46 8.50 -23.25 1.62
C SER A 46 9.04 -24.08 2.79
N GLY A 47 10.30 -24.53 2.72
CA GLY A 47 10.98 -25.24 3.80
C GLY A 47 11.43 -24.35 4.96
N VAL A 48 11.37 -23.02 4.81
CA VAL A 48 11.80 -22.07 5.83
C VAL A 48 10.57 -21.48 6.52
N GLN A 49 10.60 -21.36 7.85
CA GLN A 49 9.49 -20.78 8.62
C GLN A 49 9.69 -19.28 8.87
N SER A 50 10.93 -18.84 9.13
CA SER A 50 11.25 -17.44 9.40
C SER A 50 11.05 -16.56 8.17
N GLU A 51 10.22 -15.51 8.29
CA GLU A 51 10.01 -14.54 7.22
C GLU A 51 11.25 -13.69 6.95
N GLU A 52 12.06 -13.40 7.97
CA GLU A 52 13.33 -12.68 7.82
C GLU A 52 14.34 -13.52 7.02
N THR A 53 14.49 -14.79 7.38
CA THR A 53 15.35 -15.72 6.62
C THR A 53 14.85 -15.92 5.19
N LYS A 54 13.52 -15.99 4.97
CA LYS A 54 12.96 -16.00 3.61
C LYS A 54 13.30 -14.73 2.85
N ALA A 55 13.26 -13.56 3.49
CA ALA A 55 13.60 -12.29 2.85
C ALA A 55 15.08 -12.26 2.44
N GLU A 56 15.99 -12.76 3.28
CA GLU A 56 17.41 -12.90 2.93
C GLU A 56 17.63 -13.86 1.75
N MET A 57 16.95 -15.01 1.76
CA MET A 57 17.00 -15.98 0.67
C MET A 57 16.49 -15.38 -0.65
N LYS A 58 15.31 -14.76 -0.64
CA LYS A 58 14.76 -14.05 -1.81
C LYS A 58 15.75 -13.02 -2.34
N LYS A 59 16.39 -12.23 -1.46
CA LYS A 59 17.38 -11.22 -1.84
C LYS A 59 18.59 -11.84 -2.54
N SER A 60 19.07 -13.00 -2.08
CA SER A 60 20.15 -13.73 -2.76
C SER A 60 19.75 -14.34 -4.10
N MET A 61 18.47 -14.66 -4.29
CA MET A 61 17.92 -15.25 -5.52
C MET A 61 17.58 -14.19 -6.58
N LEU A 62 17.18 -12.97 -6.20
CA LEU A 62 16.77 -11.91 -7.14
C LEU A 62 17.76 -11.63 -8.29
N PRO A 63 19.10 -11.58 -8.08
CA PRO A 63 20.07 -11.39 -9.16
C PRO A 63 20.01 -12.46 -10.25
N GLU A 64 19.43 -13.62 -9.95
CA GLU A 64 19.23 -14.73 -10.88
C GLU A 64 18.06 -14.55 -11.85
N TYR A 65 17.30 -13.46 -11.71
CA TYR A 65 16.18 -13.10 -12.56
C TYR A 65 16.41 -11.80 -13.32
N GLU A 66 17.54 -11.12 -13.10
CA GLU A 66 17.85 -9.81 -13.66
C GLU A 66 17.70 -9.78 -15.19
N GLY A 67 18.22 -10.80 -15.89
CA GLY A 67 18.06 -10.88 -17.34
C GLY A 67 16.59 -10.88 -17.78
N TRP A 68 15.76 -11.68 -17.12
CA TRP A 68 14.32 -11.74 -17.40
C TRP A 68 13.61 -10.42 -17.04
N ILE A 69 13.95 -9.81 -15.90
CA ILE A 69 13.42 -8.50 -15.49
C ILE A 69 13.73 -7.44 -16.54
N GLU A 70 15.01 -7.29 -16.93
CA GLU A 70 15.41 -6.30 -17.93
C GLU A 70 14.68 -6.51 -19.25
N GLY A 71 14.60 -7.75 -19.73
CA GLY A 71 13.95 -8.04 -20.99
C GLY A 71 12.45 -7.77 -20.98
N THR A 72 11.73 -8.18 -19.93
CA THR A 72 10.29 -7.93 -19.85
C THR A 72 9.98 -6.43 -19.74
N LEU A 73 10.78 -5.68 -18.97
CA LEU A 73 10.59 -4.24 -18.83
C LEU A 73 10.95 -3.48 -20.12
N ASP A 74 12.04 -3.85 -20.80
CA ASP A 74 12.44 -3.23 -22.08
C ASP A 74 11.44 -3.54 -23.19
N GLY A 75 10.86 -4.75 -23.19
CA GLY A 75 9.84 -5.15 -24.17
C GLY A 75 8.49 -4.47 -23.97
N ASP A 76 8.23 -3.93 -22.77
CA ASP A 76 7.06 -3.14 -22.36
C ASP A 76 5.66 -3.60 -22.82
N SER A 77 5.48 -4.91 -23.04
CA SER A 77 4.29 -5.43 -23.73
C SER A 77 3.00 -5.46 -22.90
N GLY A 78 3.10 -5.41 -21.58
CA GLY A 78 1.96 -5.68 -20.69
C GLY A 78 1.46 -7.13 -20.74
N ARG A 79 2.18 -8.06 -21.37
CA ARG A 79 1.82 -9.48 -21.38
C ARG A 79 1.90 -10.04 -19.95
N GLN A 80 0.91 -10.84 -19.57
CA GLN A 80 0.90 -11.50 -18.26
C GLN A 80 2.17 -12.36 -18.06
N ASP A 81 2.78 -12.15 -16.90
CA ASP A 81 4.03 -12.80 -16.50
C ASP A 81 4.01 -13.04 -14.98
N GLU A 82 3.85 -14.31 -14.61
CA GLU A 82 3.85 -14.72 -13.20
C GLU A 82 5.21 -14.48 -12.53
N VAL A 83 6.31 -14.57 -13.30
CA VAL A 83 7.66 -14.35 -12.77
C VAL A 83 7.79 -12.89 -12.34
N ILE A 84 7.42 -11.94 -13.20
CA ILE A 84 7.52 -10.51 -12.88
C ILE A 84 6.66 -10.12 -11.68
N THR A 85 5.40 -10.57 -11.65
CA THR A 85 4.49 -10.26 -10.55
C THR A 85 4.97 -10.88 -9.23
N ARG A 86 5.56 -12.10 -9.26
CA ARG A 86 6.18 -12.71 -8.08
C ARG A 86 7.43 -11.99 -7.61
N LEU A 87 8.30 -11.58 -8.53
CA LEU A 87 9.54 -10.88 -8.20
C LEU A 87 9.26 -9.50 -7.61
N MET A 88 8.19 -8.82 -8.03
CA MET A 88 7.72 -7.59 -7.38
C MET A 88 7.40 -7.82 -5.90
N VAL A 89 6.66 -8.89 -5.59
CA VAL A 89 6.35 -9.27 -4.20
C VAL A 89 7.64 -9.55 -3.42
N TRP A 90 8.57 -10.30 -4.00
CA TRP A 90 9.85 -10.59 -3.35
C TRP A 90 10.68 -9.35 -3.10
N ALA A 91 10.75 -8.41 -4.03
CA ALA A 91 11.46 -7.15 -3.85
C ALA A 91 10.93 -6.37 -2.64
N ILE A 92 9.60 -6.34 -2.44
CA ILE A 92 8.97 -5.71 -1.27
C ILE A 92 9.32 -6.46 0.02
N ASP A 93 9.25 -7.79 0.02
CA ASP A 93 9.61 -8.62 1.18
C ASP A 93 11.07 -8.38 1.61
N CYS A 94 11.98 -8.22 0.65
CA CYS A 94 13.39 -7.95 0.87
C CYS A 94 13.72 -6.49 1.22
N ARG A 95 12.72 -5.58 1.22
CA ARG A 95 12.92 -4.13 1.32
C ARG A 95 13.81 -3.54 0.23
N ASP A 96 13.87 -4.18 -0.93
CA ASP A 96 14.50 -3.61 -2.12
C ASP A 96 13.50 -2.65 -2.80
N TYR A 97 13.39 -1.45 -2.25
CA TYR A 97 12.41 -0.47 -2.71
C TYR A 97 12.65 -0.02 -4.15
N ALA A 98 13.91 0.05 -4.59
CA ALA A 98 14.24 0.44 -5.97
C ALA A 98 13.67 -0.59 -6.96
N LEU A 99 13.92 -1.88 -6.74
CA LEU A 99 13.37 -2.92 -7.60
C LEU A 99 11.85 -3.03 -7.46
N ALA A 100 11.31 -2.92 -6.24
CA ALA A 100 9.88 -2.99 -5.98
C ALA A 100 9.10 -1.89 -6.71
N LEU A 101 9.58 -0.65 -6.71
CA LEU A 101 8.95 0.48 -7.39
C LEU A 101 9.06 0.33 -8.91
N ARG A 102 10.22 -0.11 -9.41
CA ARG A 102 10.45 -0.35 -10.84
C ARG A 102 9.50 -1.42 -11.39
N LEU A 103 9.40 -2.57 -10.73
CA LEU A 103 8.46 -3.64 -11.10
C LEU A 103 7.01 -3.21 -10.86
N GLY A 104 6.74 -2.54 -9.72
CA GLY A 104 5.43 -2.03 -9.36
C GLY A 104 4.85 -1.08 -10.40
N ARG A 105 5.65 -0.17 -10.94
CA ARG A 105 5.24 0.74 -12.01
C ARG A 105 4.78 -0.02 -13.25
N TYR A 106 5.51 -1.03 -13.68
CA TYR A 106 5.15 -1.86 -14.83
C TYR A 106 3.88 -2.68 -14.56
N VAL A 107 3.84 -3.40 -13.44
CA VAL A 107 2.73 -4.28 -13.05
C VAL A 107 1.43 -3.49 -12.91
N VAL A 108 1.46 -2.31 -12.26
CA VAL A 108 0.28 -1.47 -12.05
C VAL A 108 -0.18 -0.84 -13.36
N ARG A 109 0.73 -0.24 -14.15
CA ARG A 109 0.39 0.42 -15.42
C ARG A 109 -0.27 -0.53 -16.42
N HIS A 110 0.20 -1.77 -16.50
CA HIS A 110 -0.35 -2.79 -17.40
C HIS A 110 -1.47 -3.63 -16.77
N GLY A 111 -1.84 -3.36 -15.51
CA GLY A 111 -2.92 -4.08 -14.85
C GLY A 111 -2.67 -5.59 -14.68
N LEU A 112 -1.41 -6.00 -14.51
CA LEU A 112 -1.06 -7.41 -14.39
C LEU A 112 -1.67 -8.03 -13.13
N THR A 113 -2.17 -9.26 -13.26
CA THR A 113 -2.77 -9.97 -12.14
C THR A 113 -1.69 -10.52 -11.22
N LEU A 114 -1.87 -10.32 -9.91
CA LEU A 114 -1.01 -10.94 -8.92
C LEU A 114 -1.31 -12.45 -8.81
N PRO A 115 -0.37 -13.25 -8.28
CA PRO A 115 -0.61 -14.68 -8.02
C PRO A 115 -1.85 -14.92 -7.14
N ASP A 116 -2.54 -16.05 -7.36
CA ASP A 116 -3.87 -16.39 -6.82
C ASP A 116 -4.04 -16.27 -5.29
N ASN A 117 -2.95 -16.23 -4.53
CA ASN A 117 -2.98 -16.02 -3.09
C ASN A 117 -3.21 -14.56 -2.67
N PHE A 118 -3.27 -13.63 -3.63
CA PHE A 118 -3.54 -12.21 -3.38
C PHE A 118 -4.94 -11.82 -3.88
N ASN A 119 -5.89 -11.72 -2.96
CA ASN A 119 -7.28 -11.30 -3.26
C ASN A 119 -7.42 -9.78 -3.49
N ARG A 120 -6.42 -9.11 -4.08
CA ARG A 120 -6.40 -7.65 -4.26
C ARG A 120 -5.62 -7.25 -5.52
N THR A 121 -5.94 -6.08 -6.08
CA THR A 121 -5.25 -5.52 -7.25
C THR A 121 -3.79 -5.22 -6.94
N ALA A 122 -2.93 -5.17 -7.97
CA ALA A 122 -1.52 -4.82 -7.82
C ALA A 122 -1.31 -3.46 -7.15
N ALA A 123 -2.11 -2.45 -7.52
CA ALA A 123 -2.04 -1.12 -6.91
C ALA A 123 -2.38 -1.15 -5.40
N THR A 124 -3.41 -1.91 -5.03
CA THR A 124 -3.80 -2.10 -3.63
C THR A 124 -2.68 -2.80 -2.86
N PHE A 125 -2.15 -3.90 -3.41
CA PHE A 125 -1.06 -4.66 -2.82
C PHE A 125 0.18 -3.80 -2.59
N LEU A 126 0.66 -3.11 -3.63
CA LEU A 126 1.83 -2.25 -3.58
C LEU A 126 1.65 -1.17 -2.51
N THR A 127 0.51 -0.48 -2.52
CA THR A 127 0.21 0.58 -1.56
C THR A 127 0.29 0.08 -0.12
N GLU A 128 -0.36 -1.05 0.18
CA GLU A 128 -0.41 -1.57 1.54
C GLU A 128 0.93 -2.07 2.04
N GLU A 129 1.64 -2.86 1.24
CA GLU A 129 2.92 -3.45 1.67
C GLU A 129 4.05 -2.43 1.74
N MET A 130 4.04 -1.39 0.89
CA MET A 130 5.00 -0.30 0.96
C MET A 130 4.73 0.67 2.11
N SER A 131 3.46 0.83 2.52
CA SER A 131 3.09 1.67 3.67
C SER A 131 3.34 0.98 5.02
N LYS A 132 3.20 -0.35 5.06
CA LYS A 132 3.27 -1.17 6.27
C LYS A 132 4.50 -0.92 7.17
N PRO A 133 5.75 -0.84 6.65
CA PRO A 133 6.93 -0.74 7.51
C PRO A 133 6.97 0.58 8.27
N LEU A 134 6.63 1.67 7.59
CA LEU A 134 6.59 2.99 8.18
C LEU A 134 5.47 3.11 9.22
N LEU A 135 4.31 2.49 8.96
CA LEU A 135 3.21 2.42 9.91
C LEU A 135 3.55 1.59 11.15
N THR A 136 4.25 0.46 10.97
CA THR A 136 4.75 -0.35 12.09
C THR A 136 5.74 0.43 12.93
N LEU A 137 6.69 1.14 12.30
CA LEU A 137 7.67 1.96 13.01
C LEU A 137 7.00 3.11 13.77
N ALA A 138 6.08 3.84 13.12
CA ALA A 138 5.32 4.93 13.75
C ALA A 138 4.45 4.46 14.93
N ALA A 139 3.99 3.21 14.91
CA ALA A 139 3.20 2.63 16.01
C ALA A 139 4.09 2.17 17.18
N ALA A 140 5.32 1.75 16.90
CA ALA A 140 6.29 1.32 17.90
C ALA A 140 6.97 2.52 18.59
N ASP A 141 7.22 3.59 17.84
CA ASP A 141 7.89 4.80 18.30
C ASP A 141 7.23 6.04 17.67
N ALA A 142 6.61 6.86 18.52
CA ALA A 142 5.91 8.07 18.11
C ALA A 142 6.86 9.20 17.66
N ASP A 143 8.13 9.14 18.06
CA ASP A 143 9.16 10.14 17.76
C ASP A 143 10.14 9.69 16.68
N ALA A 144 9.99 8.45 16.17
CA ALA A 144 10.83 7.91 15.10
C ALA A 144 10.86 8.85 13.88
N ASP A 145 12.07 9.06 13.36
CA ASP A 145 12.26 9.75 12.10
C ASP A 145 11.85 8.83 10.93
N LEU A 146 10.86 9.30 10.18
CA LEU A 146 10.26 8.59 9.05
C LEU A 146 10.55 9.29 7.71
N SER A 147 11.39 10.33 7.71
CA SER A 147 11.69 11.17 6.55
C SER A 147 12.30 10.38 5.38
N SER A 148 13.07 9.32 5.68
CA SER A 148 13.62 8.41 4.67
C SER A 148 12.56 7.72 3.80
N GLY A 149 11.31 7.64 4.27
CA GLY A 149 10.19 7.07 3.53
C GLY A 149 9.52 8.01 2.53
N ILE A 150 9.84 9.32 2.54
CA ILE A 150 9.14 10.32 1.71
C ILE A 150 9.22 9.98 0.23
N ALA A 151 10.44 9.83 -0.30
CA ALA A 151 10.66 9.58 -1.73
C ALA A 151 9.96 8.30 -2.21
N VAL A 152 10.10 7.21 -1.44
CA VAL A 152 9.47 5.92 -1.76
C VAL A 152 7.95 6.02 -1.79
N LEU A 153 7.33 6.68 -0.82
CA LEU A 153 5.88 6.77 -0.73
C LEU A 153 5.27 7.75 -1.73
N ASP A 154 6.01 8.79 -2.12
CA ASP A 154 5.60 9.66 -3.21
C ASP A 154 5.63 8.93 -4.53
N GLU A 155 6.67 8.14 -4.80
CA GLU A 155 6.71 7.32 -6.01
C GLU A 155 5.59 6.26 -6.02
N VAL A 156 5.26 5.64 -4.88
CA VAL A 156 4.07 4.78 -4.79
C VAL A 156 2.81 5.55 -5.15
N ALA A 157 2.64 6.77 -4.62
CA ALA A 157 1.46 7.59 -4.91
C ALA A 157 1.34 7.97 -6.39
N GLU A 158 2.46 8.24 -7.06
CA GLU A 158 2.50 8.45 -8.51
C GLU A 158 2.11 7.19 -9.27
N ILE A 159 2.68 6.04 -8.93
CA ILE A 159 2.39 4.75 -9.60
C ILE A 159 0.90 4.41 -9.53
N VAL A 160 0.24 4.70 -8.40
CA VAL A 160 -1.15 4.29 -8.15
C VAL A 160 -2.18 5.40 -8.32
N ALA A 161 -1.77 6.58 -8.80
CA ALA A 161 -2.63 7.78 -8.88
C ALA A 161 -3.99 7.47 -9.54
N ASP A 162 -3.94 6.86 -10.73
CA ASP A 162 -5.11 6.57 -11.57
C ASP A 162 -5.73 5.18 -11.32
N SER A 163 -5.24 4.43 -10.35
CA SER A 163 -5.73 3.07 -10.08
C SER A 163 -6.99 3.06 -9.22
N ASP A 164 -7.99 2.24 -9.55
CA ASP A 164 -9.11 2.01 -8.63
C ASP A 164 -8.65 1.22 -7.39
N MET A 165 -9.02 1.69 -6.21
CA MET A 165 -8.69 1.03 -4.94
C MET A 165 -9.63 1.49 -3.81
N PRO A 166 -9.83 0.65 -2.77
CA PRO A 166 -10.66 1.02 -1.64
C PRO A 166 -10.19 2.32 -0.95
N ASP A 167 -11.13 3.19 -0.58
CA ASP A 167 -10.81 4.46 0.08
C ASP A 167 -10.00 4.29 1.38
N VAL A 168 -10.21 3.18 2.10
CA VAL A 168 -9.42 2.85 3.29
C VAL A 168 -7.93 2.64 2.98
N VAL A 169 -7.60 2.17 1.77
CA VAL A 169 -6.23 1.97 1.30
C VAL A 169 -5.63 3.30 0.82
N ARG A 170 -6.38 4.12 0.08
CA ARG A 170 -5.95 5.50 -0.25
C ARG A 170 -5.68 6.33 1.00
N ALA A 171 -6.57 6.24 1.99
CA ALA A 171 -6.40 6.90 3.28
C ALA A 171 -5.13 6.44 4.00
N LYS A 172 -4.80 5.15 3.91
CA LYS A 172 -3.57 4.58 4.49
C LYS A 172 -2.33 5.18 3.83
N LEU A 173 -2.30 5.30 2.51
CA LEU A 173 -1.18 5.94 1.79
C LEU A 173 -1.02 7.41 2.20
N CYS A 174 -2.11 8.18 2.20
CA CYS A 174 -2.11 9.58 2.61
C CYS A 174 -1.60 9.74 4.05
N LYS A 175 -2.11 8.92 4.98
CA LYS A 175 -1.66 8.88 6.37
C LYS A 175 -0.16 8.60 6.46
N THR A 176 0.34 7.62 5.72
CA THR A 176 1.74 7.20 5.81
C THR A 176 2.67 8.27 5.23
N ARG A 177 2.30 8.88 4.11
CA ARG A 177 3.01 10.03 3.53
C ARG A 177 3.04 11.24 4.47
N ALA A 178 1.94 11.50 5.18
CA ALA A 178 1.88 12.56 6.18
C ALA A 178 2.77 12.27 7.40
N LEU A 179 2.77 11.02 7.89
CA LEU A 179 3.63 10.59 8.99
C LEU A 179 5.12 10.73 8.65
N ALA A 180 5.51 10.45 7.41
CA ALA A 180 6.87 10.64 6.90
C ALA A 180 7.35 12.11 6.97
N ARG A 181 6.40 13.05 6.86
CA ARG A 181 6.65 14.49 6.77
C ARG A 181 6.40 15.26 8.08
N ARG A 182 5.78 14.63 9.11
CA ARG A 182 5.28 15.34 10.31
C ARG A 182 6.38 16.06 11.10
N SER A 183 7.59 15.51 11.08
CA SER A 183 8.76 16.01 11.82
C SER A 183 9.61 17.00 11.04
N ALA A 184 9.21 17.38 9.82
CA ALA A 184 9.91 18.38 9.02
C ALA A 184 9.97 19.74 9.75
N THR A 185 11.03 20.51 9.53
CA THR A 185 11.20 21.83 10.17
C THR A 185 10.63 22.96 9.32
N ASP A 186 10.55 22.77 8.01
CA ASP A 186 10.02 23.74 7.08
C ASP A 186 8.48 23.75 7.04
N ILE A 187 7.93 24.94 6.87
CA ILE A 187 6.48 25.14 6.88
C ILE A 187 5.79 24.47 5.70
N THR A 188 6.45 24.42 4.55
CA THR A 188 5.93 23.84 3.30
C THR A 188 5.64 22.35 3.49
N THR A 189 6.61 21.57 3.97
CA THR A 189 6.48 20.13 4.19
C THR A 189 5.49 19.83 5.32
N LYS A 190 5.46 20.64 6.39
CA LYS A 190 4.42 20.50 7.42
C LYS A 190 3.01 20.80 6.89
N ALA A 191 2.86 21.80 6.03
CA ALA A 191 1.56 22.10 5.41
C ALA A 191 1.08 20.97 4.49
N GLU A 192 1.99 20.36 3.71
CA GLU A 192 1.70 19.17 2.92
C GLU A 192 1.25 17.99 3.79
N ALA A 193 1.99 17.71 4.88
CA ALA A 193 1.62 16.66 5.83
C ALA A 193 0.22 16.88 6.42
N LEU A 194 -0.11 18.12 6.77
CA LEU A 194 -1.44 18.48 7.26
C LEU A 194 -2.53 18.26 6.20
N ALA A 195 -2.27 18.62 4.95
CA ALA A 195 -3.19 18.38 3.84
C ALA A 195 -3.43 16.88 3.62
N LEU A 196 -2.37 16.08 3.62
CA LEU A 196 -2.42 14.62 3.48
C LEU A 196 -3.19 13.95 4.63
N PHE A 197 -3.02 14.40 5.88
CA PHE A 197 -3.82 13.89 7.00
C PHE A 197 -5.31 14.24 6.85
N ARG A 198 -5.64 15.43 6.38
CA ARG A 198 -7.03 15.83 6.12
C ARG A 198 -7.66 15.01 5.00
N GLU A 199 -6.91 14.73 3.94
CA GLU A 199 -7.35 13.82 2.88
C GLU A 199 -7.58 12.42 3.42
N ALA A 200 -6.64 11.88 4.22
CA ALA A 200 -6.79 10.59 4.87
C ALA A 200 -8.07 10.50 5.72
N LEU A 201 -8.39 11.56 6.48
CA LEU A 201 -9.61 11.63 7.29
C LEU A 201 -10.88 11.71 6.44
N THR A 202 -10.84 12.42 5.32
CA THR A 202 -11.97 12.55 4.39
C THR A 202 -12.30 11.20 3.74
N ARG A 203 -11.28 10.46 3.33
CA ARG A 203 -11.42 9.12 2.75
C ARG A 203 -11.81 8.07 3.79
N ASN A 204 -11.28 8.17 5.01
CA ASN A 204 -11.58 7.25 6.08
C ASN A 204 -11.71 7.99 7.42
N PRO A 205 -12.96 8.21 7.91
CA PRO A 205 -13.21 8.85 9.20
C PRO A 205 -12.54 8.14 10.39
N ASN A 206 -12.22 6.85 10.24
CA ASN A 206 -11.56 6.00 11.23
C ASN A 206 -10.04 5.88 11.01
N ALA A 207 -9.42 6.74 10.19
CA ALA A 207 -7.97 6.72 9.94
C ALA A 207 -7.10 6.98 11.19
N GLY A 208 -7.69 7.52 12.26
CA GLY A 208 -7.00 7.77 13.53
C GLY A 208 -6.05 8.97 13.53
N VAL A 209 -6.25 9.93 12.60
CA VAL A 209 -5.32 11.06 12.37
C VAL A 209 -5.76 12.38 13.02
N LYS A 210 -6.87 12.39 13.78
CA LYS A 210 -7.44 13.63 14.34
C LYS A 210 -6.49 14.37 15.28
N LYS A 211 -5.72 13.62 16.10
CA LYS A 211 -4.72 14.21 17.00
C LYS A 211 -3.56 14.82 16.22
N GLU A 212 -3.03 14.08 15.24
CA GLU A 212 -1.97 14.57 14.35
C GLU A 212 -2.36 15.85 13.63
N ILE A 213 -3.57 15.92 13.06
CA ILE A 213 -4.11 17.13 12.42
C ILE A 213 -4.11 18.31 13.40
N ALA A 214 -4.57 18.11 14.63
CA ALA A 214 -4.64 19.17 15.63
C ALA A 214 -3.25 19.68 16.04
N THR A 215 -2.28 18.79 16.18
CA THR A 215 -0.88 19.14 16.49
C THR A 215 -0.25 19.89 15.31
N LEU A 216 -0.27 19.31 14.11
CA LEU A 216 0.36 19.92 12.93
C LEU A 216 -0.26 21.27 12.56
N ALA A 217 -1.58 21.44 12.71
CA ALA A 217 -2.22 22.72 12.44
C ALA A 217 -1.72 23.85 13.36
N ARG A 218 -1.38 23.55 14.61
CA ARG A 218 -0.78 24.53 15.53
C ARG A 218 0.66 24.84 15.12
N ASP A 219 1.44 23.81 14.78
CA ASP A 219 2.82 23.98 14.35
C ASP A 219 2.93 24.83 13.08
N VAL A 220 2.10 24.55 12.07
CA VAL A 220 2.05 25.34 10.83
C VAL A 220 1.67 26.80 11.15
N LYS A 221 0.66 27.03 12.00
CA LYS A 221 0.29 28.40 12.42
C LYS A 221 1.44 29.12 13.12
N LYS A 222 2.17 28.44 14.00
CA LYS A 222 3.32 28.99 14.73
C LYS A 222 4.46 29.35 13.76
N LEU A 223 4.79 28.45 12.84
CA LEU A 223 5.83 28.68 11.83
C LEU A 223 5.46 29.80 10.85
N SER A 224 4.17 29.95 10.50
CA SER A 224 3.69 31.08 9.69
C SER A 224 3.87 32.42 10.40
N ALA A 225 3.64 32.46 11.71
CA ALA A 225 3.76 33.70 12.49
C ALA A 225 5.23 34.11 12.68
N ASP A 226 6.12 33.14 12.90
CA ASP A 226 7.55 33.38 13.13
C ASP A 226 8.28 33.85 11.86
N GLY A 227 7.86 33.37 10.69
CA GLY A 227 8.35 33.84 9.38
C GLY A 227 7.83 35.22 8.94
N GLY A 228 6.87 35.81 9.67
CA GLY A 228 6.27 37.11 9.39
C GLY A 228 6.84 38.27 10.20
N THR A 229 7.71 38.02 11.17
CA THR A 229 8.25 39.04 12.10
C THR A 229 9.45 39.83 11.55
N GLY A 230 9.55 39.95 10.23
CA GLY A 230 10.61 40.64 9.52
C GLY A 230 10.24 41.99 8.90
N GLU A 231 9.02 42.52 9.06
CA GLU A 231 8.73 43.92 8.74
C GLU A 231 7.35 44.35 9.28
N SER A 232 7.35 45.06 10.40
CA SER A 232 6.45 46.17 10.76
C SER A 232 6.33 46.28 12.28
N ASP A 233 7.30 46.97 12.90
CA ASP A 233 7.06 47.62 14.18
C ASP A 233 6.88 49.12 13.91
N ALA A 234 5.63 49.56 13.88
CA ALA A 234 5.25 50.97 13.98
C ALA A 234 3.83 51.05 14.54
N ALA A 235 3.81 51.09 15.88
CA ALA A 235 2.78 51.58 16.79
C ALA A 235 1.57 52.31 16.17
N SER A 236 0.37 51.94 16.64
CA SER A 236 -0.49 52.92 17.30
C SER A 236 -1.51 52.26 18.22
N THR A 237 -1.39 52.60 19.49
CA THR A 237 -2.36 52.42 20.57
C THR A 237 -3.54 53.34 20.33
N ASP A 238 -4.77 52.85 20.39
CA ASP A 238 -5.82 53.61 21.07
C ASP A 238 -6.90 52.69 21.66
N LYS A 239 -7.27 52.99 22.90
CA LYS A 239 -8.38 52.38 23.64
C LYS A 239 -9.61 53.25 23.42
N THR A 240 -10.78 52.65 23.23
CA THR A 240 -11.98 53.19 23.89
C THR A 240 -13.04 52.10 24.08
N ASP A 241 -13.50 52.03 25.33
CA ASP A 241 -14.63 51.25 25.82
C ASP A 241 -15.97 51.74 25.23
N GLY A 242 -16.95 50.82 25.15
CA GLY A 242 -18.34 51.17 24.85
C GLY A 242 -19.27 49.96 24.83
N ALA A 243 -19.82 49.61 25.99
CA ALA A 243 -20.82 48.58 26.20
C ALA A 243 -22.20 48.95 25.60
N ALA A 244 -22.92 47.96 25.05
CA ALA A 244 -24.36 47.74 25.21
C ALA A 244 -24.85 46.48 24.43
N GLU A 245 -25.22 45.43 25.16
CA GLU A 245 -26.27 44.47 24.77
C GLU A 245 -27.65 44.99 25.28
N PRO A 246 -28.82 44.34 25.07
CA PRO A 246 -29.17 43.19 24.20
C PRO A 246 -30.46 43.41 23.37
N VAL A 247 -30.76 42.55 22.39
CA VAL A 247 -32.16 42.23 22.05
C VAL A 247 -32.34 40.74 21.79
N THR A 248 -33.24 40.18 22.58
CA THR A 248 -33.81 38.84 22.55
C THR A 248 -34.74 38.62 21.36
N GLU A 249 -34.70 37.44 20.73
CA GLU A 249 -35.94 36.80 20.28
C GLU A 249 -35.87 35.27 20.39
N LYS A 250 -36.68 34.75 21.32
CA LYS A 250 -37.09 33.35 21.42
C LYS A 250 -38.14 33.10 20.34
N THR A 251 -38.06 32.01 19.61
CA THR A 251 -39.27 31.27 19.23
C THR A 251 -39.06 29.78 19.45
N THR A 252 -39.89 29.27 20.35
CA THR A 252 -40.11 27.88 20.71
C THR A 252 -40.92 27.17 19.64
N ALA A 253 -40.56 25.93 19.31
CA ALA A 253 -41.53 24.89 18.98
C ALA A 253 -40.92 23.51 19.28
N ALA A 254 -41.34 22.93 20.39
CA ALA A 254 -41.21 21.51 20.67
C ALA A 254 -42.32 20.76 19.90
N SER A 255 -42.00 19.57 19.39
CA SER A 255 -42.96 18.48 19.37
C SER A 255 -42.23 17.15 19.49
N ALA A 256 -42.71 16.36 20.43
CA ALA A 256 -42.25 15.04 20.81
C ALA A 256 -43.13 13.97 20.15
N ALA A 257 -42.53 12.79 19.88
CA ALA A 257 -43.10 11.43 19.83
C ALA A 257 -42.32 10.64 18.75
N GLY A 258 -41.91 9.39 18.92
CA GLY A 258 -42.10 8.43 19.99
C GLY A 258 -41.32 7.15 19.65
N LYS A 259 -41.01 6.41 20.71
CA LYS A 259 -40.48 5.03 20.79
C LYS A 259 -40.66 4.14 19.55
N ALA A 260 -39.61 3.36 19.23
CA ALA A 260 -39.72 1.90 19.18
C ALA A 260 -38.34 1.20 19.24
N THR A 261 -38.07 0.60 20.39
CA THR A 261 -37.17 -0.52 20.61
C THR A 261 -37.58 -1.76 19.79
N ALA A 262 -36.62 -2.44 19.15
CA ALA A 262 -36.76 -3.86 18.82
C ALA A 262 -35.40 -4.56 18.74
N ARG A 263 -34.96 -5.04 19.90
CA ARG A 263 -34.00 -6.14 20.07
C ARG A 263 -34.70 -7.43 19.65
N LYS A 264 -34.13 -8.20 18.71
CA LYS A 264 -34.55 -9.59 18.48
C LYS A 264 -33.34 -10.52 18.47
N THR A 265 -33.14 -11.15 19.63
CA THR A 265 -32.40 -12.40 19.82
C THR A 265 -33.29 -13.59 19.47
N THR A 266 -32.65 -14.75 19.28
CA THR A 266 -33.18 -16.13 19.14
C THR A 266 -33.63 -16.50 17.71
N THR A 267 -33.32 -17.68 17.15
CA THR A 267 -33.06 -19.01 17.73
C THR A 267 -32.21 -19.86 16.78
N ARG A 268 -31.38 -20.71 17.40
CA ARG A 268 -30.74 -21.91 16.86
C ARG A 268 -31.81 -23.00 16.65
N ALA A 269 -31.81 -23.66 15.49
CA ALA A 269 -32.48 -24.95 15.32
C ALA A 269 -31.52 -25.91 14.60
N ALA A 270 -31.05 -26.89 15.38
CA ALA A 270 -30.40 -28.09 14.91
C ALA A 270 -31.43 -29.22 15.00
N THR A 271 -31.63 -29.92 13.89
CA THR A 271 -32.23 -31.26 13.77
C THR A 271 -31.56 -31.86 12.53
N GLY A 272 -31.14 -33.11 12.45
CA GLY A 272 -31.28 -34.27 13.29
C GLY A 272 -30.61 -35.42 12.54
N LYS A 273 -30.07 -36.36 13.30
CA LYS A 273 -29.12 -37.42 12.92
C LYS A 273 -29.88 -38.72 12.60
N ALA A 274 -29.44 -39.49 11.60
CA ALA A 274 -29.53 -40.96 11.52
C ALA A 274 -28.69 -41.42 10.30
N ALA A 275 -27.48 -41.97 10.40
CA ALA A 275 -26.98 -43.17 11.07
C ALA A 275 -27.46 -44.50 10.46
N THR A 276 -26.49 -45.39 10.23
CA THR A 276 -26.53 -46.83 9.85
C THR A 276 -26.59 -47.12 8.33
N ARG A 277 -25.81 -48.03 7.74
CA ARG A 277 -24.93 -49.11 8.23
C ARG A 277 -24.03 -49.59 7.05
N LYS A 278 -22.74 -49.84 7.31
CA LYS A 278 -21.92 -50.85 6.59
C LYS A 278 -22.31 -52.23 7.17
N PRO A 279 -22.24 -53.35 6.41
CA PRO A 279 -20.97 -54.07 6.24
C PRO A 279 -20.82 -54.76 4.86
N ALA A 280 -19.59 -54.90 4.34
CA ALA A 280 -18.77 -56.13 4.30
C ALA A 280 -18.71 -56.79 2.90
N SER A 281 -17.50 -56.74 2.33
CA SER A 281 -16.77 -57.79 1.60
C SER A 281 -17.55 -58.92 0.91
N GLN A 282 -17.31 -59.10 -0.39
CA GLN A 282 -16.99 -60.42 -0.95
C GLN A 282 -16.20 -60.32 -2.26
N LYS A 283 -15.17 -61.19 -2.34
CA LYS A 283 -14.29 -61.51 -3.48
C LYS A 283 -15.04 -62.16 -4.66
N LYS A 284 -14.38 -62.10 -5.83
CA LYS A 284 -14.41 -62.95 -7.06
C LYS A 284 -14.63 -62.04 -8.28
N ASN A 285 -13.81 -62.01 -9.33
CA ASN A 285 -12.72 -62.87 -9.81
C ASN A 285 -11.55 -62.00 -10.28
#